data_AF-A0A916XM78-F1
#
_entry.id   AF-A0A916XM78-F1
#
_cell.length_a   1.000
_cell.length_b   1.000
_cell.length_c   1.000
_cell.angle_alpha   90.00
_cell.angle_beta   90.00
_cell.angle_gamma   90.00
#
_symmetry.space_group_name_H-M   'P 1'
#
loop_
_entity.id
_entity.type
_entity.pdbx_description
1 polymer ?
#
loop_
_entity_poly.entity_id
_entity_poly.type
_entity_poly.pdbx_seq_one_letter_code
_entity_poly.pdbx_strand_id
1 'polypeptide(L)'
;MADFGVAATEALAAYNILIASPPEQLARELDELNALSPQDPQLPEQEALRAQPVVCAQLQKMEFTLLDAPPGAEFVLGDTPIPQQDLSHGFSVPLSKSVAVLAEPATAPQATIARRSATTAEVDAINRTQWDNSRRVVVGSSKPILAAL
;
A
#
# COMPACT_ATOMS: atom_id res chain seq x y z
N MET A 1 5.10 10.75 16.26
CA MET A 1 4.74 9.36 15.88
C MET A 1 3.32 9.15 16.36
N ALA A 2 2.40 8.79 15.46
CA ALA A 2 1.05 8.41 15.86
C ALA A 2 1.15 7.02 16.52
N ASP A 3 0.78 6.93 17.79
CA ASP A 3 0.56 5.63 18.45
C ASP A 3 -0.59 4.93 17.74
N PHE A 4 -0.38 3.68 17.33
CA PHE A 4 -1.46 2.89 16.77
C PHE A 4 -2.29 2.34 17.92
N GLY A 5 -3.54 2.80 18.03
CA GLY A 5 -4.48 2.42 19.08
C GLY A 5 -4.87 3.59 19.98
N VAL A 6 -6.01 3.45 20.65
CA VAL A 6 -6.50 4.39 21.68
C VAL A 6 -5.77 4.10 23.00
N ALA A 7 -5.40 5.13 23.75
CA ALA A 7 -4.76 4.96 25.05
C ALA A 7 -5.68 4.18 26.00
N ALA A 8 -5.12 3.42 26.95
CA ALA A 8 -5.93 2.63 27.90
C ALA A 8 -6.99 3.46 28.65
N THR A 9 -6.67 4.72 28.93
CA THR A 9 -7.59 5.69 29.54
C THR A 9 -8.76 6.08 28.60
N GLU A 10 -8.50 6.21 27.31
CA GLU A 10 -9.52 6.51 26.29
C GLU A 10 -10.39 5.28 26.02
N ALA A 11 -9.78 4.09 25.95
CA ALA A 11 -10.50 2.83 25.82
C ALA A 11 -11.44 2.57 27.01
N LEU A 12 -10.98 2.85 28.24
CA LEU A 12 -11.81 2.73 29.44
C LEU A 12 -12.94 3.76 29.46
N ALA A 13 -12.68 5.00 29.02
CA ALA A 13 -13.71 6.03 28.90
C ALA A 13 -14.80 5.62 27.88
N ALA A 14 -14.39 5.12 26.71
CA ALA A 14 -15.31 4.61 25.69
C ALA A 14 -16.12 3.41 26.21
N TYR A 15 -15.48 2.46 26.90
CA TYR A 15 -16.17 1.32 27.52
C TYR A 15 -17.24 1.76 28.53
N ASN A 16 -16.90 2.72 29.40
CA ASN A 16 -17.83 3.23 30.40
C ASN A 16 -19.06 3.94 29.77
N ILE A 17 -18.87 4.60 28.63
CA ILE A 17 -19.97 5.18 27.85
C ILE A 17 -20.85 4.05 27.29
N LEU A 18 -20.25 3.03 26.67
CA LEU A 18 -20.98 1.93 26.06
C LEU A 18 -21.82 1.14 27.08
N ILE A 19 -21.30 0.86 28.28
CA ILE A 19 -22.07 0.13 29.31
C ILE A 19 -23.19 0.97 29.95
N ALA A 20 -23.12 2.30 29.83
CA ALA A 20 -24.15 3.21 30.32
C ALA A 20 -25.26 3.45 29.28
N SER A 21 -25.01 3.12 28.01
CA SER A 21 -25.97 3.27 26.91
C SER A 21 -26.99 2.14 26.87
N PRO A 22 -28.26 2.42 26.51
CA PRO A 22 -29.27 1.39 26.29
C PRO A 22 -28.88 0.40 25.18
N PRO A 23 -29.11 -0.91 25.33
CA PRO A 23 -28.75 -1.92 24.32
C PRO A 23 -29.36 -1.67 22.94
N GLU A 24 -30.60 -1.16 22.89
CA GLU A 24 -31.29 -0.86 21.63
C GLU A 24 -30.66 0.31 20.87
N GLN A 25 -30.10 1.29 21.61
CA GLN A 25 -29.37 2.40 21.01
C GLN A 25 -28.06 1.89 20.41
N LEU A 26 -27.32 1.06 21.15
CA LEU A 26 -26.07 0.46 20.67
C LEU A 26 -26.28 -0.41 19.42
N ALA A 27 -27.37 -1.18 19.38
CA ALA A 27 -27.71 -1.99 18.20
C ALA A 27 -27.96 -1.12 16.96
N ARG A 28 -28.66 0.01 17.14
CA ARG A 28 -28.93 0.97 16.05
C ARG A 28 -27.64 1.65 15.56
N GLU A 29 -26.79 2.11 16.47
CA GLU A 29 -25.50 2.72 16.12
C GLU A 29 -24.58 1.71 15.41
N LEU A 30 -24.60 0.44 15.80
CA LEU A 30 -23.85 -0.62 15.12
C LEU A 30 -24.37 -0.88 13.70
N ASP A 31 -25.69 -0.91 13.51
CA ASP A 31 -26.29 -1.05 12.18
C ASP A 31 -25.97 0.15 11.28
N GLU A 32 -25.99 1.37 11.82
CA GLU A 32 -25.58 2.59 11.12
C GLU A 32 -24.11 2.51 10.69
N LEU A 33 -23.19 2.12 11.59
CA LEU A 33 -21.77 1.95 11.27
C LEU A 33 -21.50 0.87 10.22
N ASN A 34 -22.19 -0.27 10.29
CA ASN A 34 -22.05 -1.35 9.31
C ASN A 34 -22.60 -0.98 7.93
N ALA A 35 -23.51 -0.01 7.86
CA ALA A 35 -24.04 0.51 6.61
C ALA A 35 -23.13 1.56 5.95
N LEU A 36 -22.16 2.11 6.69
CA LEU A 36 -21.20 3.06 6.13
C LEU A 36 -20.24 2.36 5.16
N SER A 37 -19.94 3.05 4.05
CA SER A 37 -18.87 2.64 3.17
C SER A 37 -17.52 2.73 3.91
N PRO A 38 -16.53 1.88 3.61
CA PRO A 38 -15.15 2.09 4.08
C PRO A 38 -14.54 3.45 3.70
N GLN A 39 -15.18 4.17 2.77
CA GLN A 39 -14.80 5.52 2.31
C GLN A 39 -15.69 6.61 2.91
N ASP A 40 -16.56 6.29 3.86
CA ASP A 40 -17.48 7.26 4.46
C ASP A 40 -16.71 8.28 5.31
N PRO A 41 -16.94 9.59 5.13
CA PRO A 41 -16.24 10.66 5.85
C PRO A 41 -16.50 10.67 7.36
N GLN A 42 -17.51 9.93 7.86
CA GLN A 42 -17.76 9.76 9.28
C GLN A 42 -16.80 8.75 9.94
N LEU A 43 -16.19 7.85 9.15
CA LEU A 43 -15.16 6.95 9.65
C LEU A 43 -13.84 7.70 9.79
N PRO A 44 -12.97 7.32 10.76
CA PRO A 44 -11.64 7.89 10.86
C PRO A 44 -10.89 7.72 9.52
N GLU A 45 -10.59 8.83 8.85
CA GLU A 45 -9.78 8.80 7.63
C GLU A 45 -8.44 8.13 7.94
N GLN A 46 -8.22 6.97 7.33
CA GLN A 46 -6.94 6.30 7.38
C GLN A 46 -5.94 7.15 6.58
N GLU A 47 -4.71 7.32 7.07
CA GLU A 47 -3.65 8.04 6.34
C GLU A 47 -3.47 7.52 4.89
N ALA A 48 -3.78 6.24 4.66
CA ALA A 48 -3.83 5.63 3.34
C ALA A 48 -4.88 6.27 2.41
N LEU A 49 -6.09 6.56 2.91
CA LEU A 49 -7.16 7.23 2.14
C LEU A 49 -6.80 8.68 1.83
N ARG A 50 -6.14 9.38 2.78
CA ARG A 50 -5.62 10.75 2.54
C ARG A 50 -4.52 10.79 1.48
N ALA A 51 -3.67 9.78 1.45
CA ALA A 51 -2.58 9.68 0.48
C ALA A 51 -3.08 9.31 -0.93
N GLN A 52 -4.22 8.63 -1.05
CA GLN A 52 -4.77 8.16 -2.33
C GLN A 52 -4.79 9.22 -3.44
N PRO A 53 -5.40 10.42 -3.27
CA PRO A 53 -5.45 11.41 -4.35
C PRO A 53 -4.06 11.87 -4.80
N VAL A 54 -3.11 12.00 -3.86
CA VAL A 54 -1.72 12.39 -4.17
C VAL A 54 -1.02 11.29 -4.94
N VAL A 55 -1.15 10.04 -4.52
CA VAL A 55 -0.56 8.88 -5.21
C VAL A 55 -1.16 8.73 -6.61
N CYS A 56 -2.49 8.81 -6.75
CA CYS A 56 -3.16 8.77 -8.04
C CYS A 56 -2.67 9.87 -8.98
N ALA A 57 -2.53 11.10 -8.48
CA ALA A 57 -2.03 12.22 -9.28
C ALA A 57 -0.57 12.02 -9.75
N GLN A 58 0.26 11.30 -9.00
CA GLN A 58 1.61 10.95 -9.45
C GLN A 58 1.60 9.80 -10.45
N LEU A 59 0.78 8.76 -10.24
CA LEU A 59 0.63 7.66 -11.18
C LEU A 59 0.12 8.13 -12.55
N GLN A 60 -0.76 9.14 -12.58
CA GLN A 60 -1.23 9.75 -13.84
C GLN A 60 -0.14 10.47 -14.64
N LYS A 61 1.00 10.78 -14.02
CA LYS A 61 2.17 11.42 -14.68
C LYS A 61 3.23 10.40 -15.08
N MET A 62 2.89 9.11 -15.07
CA MET A 62 3.78 8.03 -15.45
C MET A 62 3.36 7.41 -16.77
N GLU A 63 4.35 6.87 -17.47
CA GLU A 63 4.20 5.99 -18.59
C GLU A 63 4.45 4.57 -18.08
N PHE A 64 3.51 3.68 -18.38
CA PHE A 64 3.53 2.29 -17.95
C PHE A 64 3.85 1.36 -19.12
N THR A 65 4.80 0.46 -18.91
CA THR A 65 5.12 -0.63 -19.82
C THR A 65 5.02 -1.96 -19.08
N LEU A 66 4.29 -2.92 -19.66
CA LEU A 66 4.29 -4.31 -19.21
C LEU A 66 5.50 -5.03 -19.80
N LEU A 67 6.23 -5.71 -18.93
CA LEU A 67 7.45 -6.44 -19.25
C LEU A 67 7.21 -7.93 -19.06
N ASP A 68 7.31 -8.70 -20.14
CA ASP A 68 7.22 -10.16 -20.11
C ASP A 68 8.60 -10.78 -19.85
N ALA A 69 8.69 -11.69 -18.88
CA ALA A 69 9.93 -12.38 -18.56
C ALA A 69 10.41 -13.21 -19.77
N PRO A 70 11.68 -13.09 -20.18
CA PRO A 70 12.24 -13.90 -21.25
C PRO A 70 12.36 -15.37 -20.82
N PRO A 71 12.45 -16.32 -21.77
CA PRO A 71 12.61 -17.74 -21.44
C PRO A 71 13.79 -18.00 -20.50
N GLY A 72 13.54 -18.72 -19.40
CA GLY A 72 14.56 -19.08 -18.42
C GLY A 72 14.80 -18.04 -17.32
N ALA A 73 14.07 -16.91 -17.32
CA ALA A 73 14.06 -15.93 -16.25
C ALA A 73 12.66 -15.77 -15.66
N GLU A 74 12.58 -15.36 -14.39
CA GLU A 74 11.33 -15.08 -13.70
C GLU A 74 11.48 -13.82 -12.83
N PHE A 75 10.39 -13.07 -12.68
CA PHE A 75 10.33 -11.98 -11.72
C PHE A 75 9.98 -12.50 -10.32
N VAL A 76 10.56 -11.89 -9.29
CA VAL A 76 10.32 -12.22 -7.88
C VAL A 76 9.54 -11.10 -7.23
N LEU A 77 8.33 -11.39 -6.76
CA LEU A 77 7.51 -10.43 -6.02
C LEU A 77 7.95 -10.39 -4.55
N GLY A 78 8.43 -9.22 -4.09
CA GLY A 78 8.76 -9.00 -2.68
C GLY A 78 7.55 -8.57 -1.85
N ASP A 79 7.68 -8.62 -0.51
CA ASP A 79 6.61 -8.26 0.44
C ASP A 79 6.23 -6.77 0.38
N THR A 80 7.20 -5.92 -0.01
CA THR A 80 6.99 -4.49 -0.23
C THR A 80 7.42 -4.11 -1.64
N PRO A 81 6.56 -4.35 -2.64
CA PRO A 81 7.01 -4.30 -4.02
C PRO A 81 7.16 -2.87 -4.58
N ILE A 82 6.52 -1.88 -3.94
CA ILE A 82 6.55 -0.48 -4.35
C ILE A 82 7.51 0.32 -3.45
N PRO A 83 8.34 1.22 -4.02
CA PRO A 83 9.14 2.17 -3.24
C PRO A 83 8.26 3.01 -2.31
N GLN A 84 8.67 3.15 -1.05
CA GLN A 84 7.94 3.95 -0.05
C GLN A 84 8.21 5.45 -0.16
N GLN A 85 9.14 5.85 -1.04
CA GLN A 85 9.59 7.22 -1.26
C GLN A 85 9.86 7.42 -2.75
N ASP A 86 9.80 8.68 -3.19
CA ASP A 86 10.19 9.10 -4.54
C ASP A 86 9.49 8.32 -5.68
N LEU A 87 8.23 7.92 -5.47
CA LEU A 87 7.42 7.25 -6.50
C LEU A 87 7.37 8.03 -7.83
N SER A 88 7.52 9.37 -7.74
CA SER A 88 7.59 10.30 -8.87
C SER A 88 8.81 10.13 -9.78
N HIS A 89 9.84 9.40 -9.37
CA HIS A 89 11.03 9.12 -10.21
C HIS A 89 10.87 7.88 -11.10
N GLY A 90 9.74 7.19 -11.00
CA GLY A 90 9.51 5.91 -11.65
C GLY A 90 9.80 4.74 -10.72
N PHE A 91 9.25 3.58 -11.07
CA PHE A 91 9.37 2.36 -10.28
C PHE A 91 9.11 1.13 -11.15
N SER A 92 9.52 -0.03 -10.66
CA SER A 92 9.23 -1.31 -11.30
C SER A 92 8.67 -2.29 -10.29
N VAL A 93 7.58 -2.96 -10.63
CA VAL A 93 6.87 -3.87 -9.73
C VAL A 93 6.52 -5.15 -10.50
N PRO A 94 7.01 -6.32 -10.08
CA PRO A 94 6.47 -7.58 -10.54
C PRO A 94 4.98 -7.68 -10.24
N LEU A 95 4.20 -8.14 -11.21
CA LEU A 95 2.78 -8.46 -11.04
C LEU A 95 2.57 -9.97 -10.90
N SER A 96 3.46 -10.74 -11.51
CA SER A 96 3.54 -12.19 -11.43
C SER A 96 4.97 -12.64 -11.74
N LYS A 97 5.22 -13.95 -11.69
CA LYS A 97 6.51 -14.51 -12.11
C LYS A 97 6.89 -14.23 -13.56
N SER A 98 5.90 -13.95 -14.42
CA SER A 98 6.11 -13.78 -15.86
C SER A 98 5.89 -12.35 -16.35
N VAL A 99 5.36 -11.46 -15.50
CA VAL A 99 5.02 -10.08 -15.89
C VAL A 99 5.42 -9.11 -14.80
N ALA A 100 6.07 -8.00 -15.18
CA ALA A 100 6.28 -6.83 -14.34
C ALA A 100 5.71 -5.58 -15.01
N VAL A 101 5.40 -4.55 -14.23
CA VAL A 101 5.17 -3.20 -14.72
C VAL A 101 6.42 -2.36 -14.50
N LEU A 102 6.82 -1.61 -15.52
CA LEU A 102 7.78 -0.53 -15.45
C LEU A 102 7.02 0.78 -15.59
N ALA A 103 7.16 1.66 -14.61
CA ALA A 103 6.59 2.99 -14.58
C ALA A 103 7.73 4.01 -14.67
N GLU A 104 7.66 4.90 -15.65
CA GLU A 104 8.66 5.94 -15.88
C GLU A 104 7.98 7.30 -15.96
N PRO A 105 8.63 8.40 -15.55
CA PRO A 105 8.03 9.74 -15.65
C PRO A 105 7.65 10.07 -17.10
N ALA A 106 6.37 10.37 -17.32
CA ALA A 106 5.86 10.70 -18.65
C ALA A 106 5.91 12.21 -18.89
N THR A 107 6.23 12.60 -20.13
CA THR A 107 6.10 13.98 -20.58
C THR A 107 4.69 14.31 -21.10
N ALA A 108 3.89 13.29 -21.40
CA ALA A 108 2.51 13.43 -21.87
C ALA A 108 1.65 12.25 -21.37
N PRO A 109 0.32 12.43 -21.24
CA PRO A 109 -0.57 11.35 -20.84
C PRO A 109 -0.49 10.16 -21.79
N GLN A 110 -0.33 8.96 -21.23
CA GLN A 110 -0.31 7.72 -22.01
C GLN A 110 -1.74 7.29 -22.37
N ALA A 111 -1.99 7.06 -23.66
CA ALA A 111 -3.29 6.56 -24.13
C ALA A 111 -3.43 5.04 -24.02
N THR A 112 -2.32 4.31 -24.16
CA THR A 112 -2.31 2.83 -24.14
C THR A 112 -1.05 2.32 -23.46
N ILE A 113 -1.20 1.29 -22.62
CA ILE A 113 -0.08 0.62 -21.95
C ILE A 113 0.69 -0.23 -22.96
N ALA A 114 1.99 0.03 -23.10
CA ALA A 114 2.87 -0.75 -23.96
C ALA A 114 3.17 -2.12 -23.33
N ARG A 115 3.48 -3.14 -24.14
CA ARG A 115 3.92 -4.46 -23.65
C ARG A 115 5.05 -5.00 -24.52
N ARG A 116 6.11 -5.50 -23.89
CA ARG A 116 7.27 -6.10 -24.58
C ARG A 116 7.96 -7.15 -23.71
N SER A 117 8.84 -7.93 -24.32
CA SER A 117 9.74 -8.80 -23.55
C SER A 117 10.81 -7.97 -22.85
N ALA A 118 11.12 -8.34 -21.61
CA ALA A 118 12.23 -7.79 -20.85
C ALA A 118 13.56 -8.39 -21.30
N THR A 119 14.62 -7.61 -21.21
CA THR A 119 15.99 -8.12 -21.24
C THR A 119 16.30 -8.83 -19.92
N THR A 120 17.25 -9.77 -19.93
CA THR A 120 17.72 -10.42 -18.70
C THR A 120 18.24 -9.40 -17.67
N ALA A 121 18.93 -8.35 -18.12
CA ALA A 121 19.42 -7.28 -17.24
C ALA A 121 18.28 -6.52 -16.55
N GLU A 122 17.17 -6.28 -17.23
CA GLU A 122 15.98 -5.66 -16.62
C GLU A 122 15.37 -6.57 -15.56
N VAL A 123 15.26 -7.88 -15.83
CA VAL A 123 14.77 -8.85 -14.83
C VAL A 123 15.65 -8.85 -13.59
N ASP A 124 16.97 -8.90 -13.75
CA ASP A 124 17.92 -8.90 -12.63
C ASP A 124 17.84 -7.60 -11.81
N ALA A 125 17.73 -6.45 -12.48
CA ALA A 125 17.60 -5.15 -11.82
C ALA A 125 16.28 -5.03 -11.03
N ILE A 126 15.18 -5.49 -11.62
CA ILE A 126 13.86 -5.50 -10.98
C ILE A 126 13.89 -6.42 -9.75
N ASN A 127 14.42 -7.64 -9.88
CA ASN A 127 14.51 -8.59 -8.78
C ASN A 127 15.42 -8.07 -7.65
N ARG A 128 16.53 -7.41 -7.98
CA ARG A 128 17.37 -6.74 -6.98
C ARG A 128 16.61 -5.64 -6.24
N THR A 129 15.85 -4.82 -6.96
CA THR A 129 15.02 -3.77 -6.35
C THR A 129 13.99 -4.36 -5.38
N GLN A 130 13.36 -5.48 -5.75
CA GLN A 130 12.39 -6.18 -4.88
C GLN A 130 13.04 -6.74 -3.62
N TRP A 131 14.24 -7.29 -3.75
CA TRP A 131 15.05 -7.72 -2.62
C TRP A 131 15.36 -6.55 -1.68
N ASP A 132 15.84 -5.43 -2.23
CA ASP A 132 16.20 -4.26 -1.44
C ASP A 132 14.99 -3.63 -0.74
N ASN A 133 13.85 -3.54 -1.42
CA ASN A 133 12.61 -3.05 -0.81
C ASN A 133 12.15 -3.96 0.35
N SER A 134 12.17 -5.28 0.14
CA SER A 134 11.75 -6.27 1.15
C SER A 134 12.61 -6.22 2.42
N ARG A 135 13.87 -5.77 2.32
CA ARG A 135 14.76 -5.60 3.48
C ARG A 135 14.51 -4.31 4.27
N ARG A 136 13.88 -3.30 3.68
CA ARG A 136 13.72 -1.97 4.29
C ARG A 136 12.51 -1.86 5.19
N VAL A 137 11.49 -2.69 4.96
CA VAL A 137 10.24 -2.64 5.73
C VAL A 137 10.19 -3.86 6.63
N VAL A 138 10.51 -3.67 7.91
CA VAL A 138 10.31 -4.71 8.90
C VAL A 138 8.87 -4.61 9.42
N VAL A 139 8.04 -5.57 9.02
CA VAL A 139 6.70 -5.73 9.59
C VAL A 139 6.83 -6.41 10.95
N GLY A 140 7.03 -5.60 12.00
CA GLY A 140 7.12 -6.05 13.38
C GLY A 140 5.94 -5.56 14.21
N SER A 141 5.37 -6.43 15.05
CA SER A 141 4.24 -6.09 15.93
C SER A 141 4.62 -5.14 17.08
N SER A 142 5.92 -4.93 17.36
CA SER A 142 6.37 -3.97 18.38
C SER A 142 7.84 -3.53 18.20
N LYS A 143 8.14 -2.28 18.58
CA LYS A 143 9.51 -1.71 18.60
C LYS A 143 10.53 -2.52 19.42
N PRO A 144 10.19 -3.08 20.60
CA PRO A 144 11.13 -3.88 21.38
C PRO A 144 11.63 -5.13 20.65
N ILE A 145 10.79 -5.75 19.82
CA ILE A 145 11.17 -6.94 19.02
C ILE A 145 12.15 -6.54 17.91
N LEU A 146 11.96 -5.36 17.32
CA LEU A 146 12.84 -4.83 16.28
C LEU A 146 14.20 -4.38 16.82
N ALA A 147 14.26 -3.87 18.04
CA ALA A 147 15.50 -3.41 18.68
C ALA A 147 16.39 -4.56 19.19
N ALA A 148 15.87 -5.79 19.21
CA ALA A 148 16.58 -6.99 19.65
C ALA A 148 17.22 -7.79 18.49
N LEU A 149 17.02 -7.35 17.24
CA LEU A 149 17.67 -7.87 16.04
C LEU A 149 18.95 -7.07 15.72
#